data_AF-A0A9D6M0B2-F1
#
_entry.id   AF-A0A9D6M0B2-F1
#
_cell.length_a   1.000
_cell.length_b   1.000
_cell.length_c   1.000
_cell.angle_alpha   90.00
_cell.angle_beta   90.00
_cell.angle_gamma   90.00
#
_symmetry.space_group_name_H-M   'P 1'
#
loop_
_entity.id
_entity.type
_entity.pdbx_description
1 polymer ?
#
loop_
_entity_poly.entity_id
_entity_poly.type
_entity_poly.pdbx_seq_one_letter_code
_entity_poly.pdbx_strand_id
1 'polypeptide(L)'
;MNRARDVRRAQGVMMVSDNQNFNRRFGSLAWGAFFILLGVSALLRLPNGTNLFGIGIILLALNAARALNGLRVRAFTLTLGVIALGLGAMDLLRAFNIVTTNVPTLPILLIAIGAMWLARGLRRS
;
A
#
# COMPACT_ATOMS: atom_id res chain seq x y z
N MET A 1 -3.15 -45.21 15.43
CA MET A 1 -3.50 -44.04 14.58
C MET A 1 -4.16 -42.99 15.47
N ASN A 2 -3.59 -41.79 15.60
CA ASN A 2 -4.08 -40.78 16.58
C ASN A 2 -4.91 -39.69 15.87
N ARG A 3 -6.21 -39.95 15.69
CA ARG A 3 -7.18 -39.06 14.99
C ARG A 3 -7.12 -37.60 15.43
N ALA A 4 -6.84 -37.33 16.71
CA ALA A 4 -6.80 -35.96 17.22
C ALA A 4 -5.64 -35.13 16.62
N ARG A 5 -4.53 -35.77 16.26
CA ARG A 5 -3.41 -35.10 15.58
C ARG A 5 -3.73 -34.83 14.11
N ASP A 6 -4.46 -35.72 13.45
CA ASP A 6 -4.81 -35.57 12.04
C ASP A 6 -5.82 -34.44 11.83
N VAL A 7 -6.81 -34.30 12.73
CA VAL A 7 -7.78 -33.20 12.69
C VAL A 7 -7.10 -31.85 12.93
N ARG A 8 -6.18 -31.74 13.90
CA ARG A 8 -5.42 -30.49 14.14
C ARG A 8 -4.51 -30.12 12.97
N ARG A 9 -3.90 -31.12 12.30
CA ARG A 9 -3.11 -30.89 11.07
C ARG A 9 -4.00 -30.41 9.93
N ALA A 10 -5.14 -31.04 9.71
CA ALA A 10 -6.09 -30.64 8.67
C ALA A 10 -6.61 -29.21 8.91
N GLN A 11 -6.97 -28.87 10.15
CA GLN A 11 -7.39 -27.51 10.53
C GLN A 11 -6.26 -26.49 10.34
N GLY A 12 -5.03 -26.82 10.74
CA GLY A 12 -3.87 -25.95 10.57
C GLY A 12 -3.55 -25.69 9.09
N VAL A 13 -3.62 -26.72 8.24
CA VAL A 13 -3.41 -26.59 6.79
C VAL A 13 -4.51 -25.73 6.15
N MET A 14 -5.77 -25.95 6.54
CA MET A 14 -6.92 -25.20 6.02
C MET A 14 -6.85 -23.71 6.37
N MET A 15 -6.55 -23.37 7.63
CA MET A 15 -6.39 -21.97 8.06
C MET A 15 -5.21 -21.25 7.36
N VAL A 16 -4.10 -21.96 7.10
CA VAL A 16 -2.95 -21.40 6.39
C VAL A 16 -3.28 -21.14 4.92
N SER A 17 -3.99 -22.04 4.25
CA SER A 17 -4.40 -21.85 2.85
C SER A 17 -5.39 -20.69 2.69
N ASP A 18 -6.32 -20.52 3.62
CA ASP A 18 -7.32 -19.44 3.56
C ASP A 18 -6.65 -18.06 3.66
N ASN A 19 -5.74 -17.90 4.61
CA ASN A 19 -4.97 -16.65 4.77
C ASN A 19 -4.10 -16.34 3.53
N GLN A 20 -3.49 -17.35 2.91
CA GLN A 20 -2.68 -17.14 1.70
C GLN A 20 -3.54 -16.74 0.51
N ASN A 21 -4.68 -17.40 0.30
CA ASN A 21 -5.62 -17.07 -0.77
C ASN A 21 -6.21 -15.67 -0.59
N PHE A 22 -6.55 -15.30 0.64
CA PHE A 22 -7.10 -13.98 0.96
C PHE A 22 -6.10 -12.85 0.75
N ASN A 23 -4.83 -13.05 1.15
CA ASN A 23 -3.77 -12.06 0.92
C ASN A 23 -3.46 -11.86 -0.58
N ARG A 24 -3.59 -12.92 -1.40
CA ARG A 24 -3.47 -12.82 -2.87
C ARG A 24 -4.60 -12.00 -3.48
N ARG A 25 -5.85 -12.18 -3.02
CA ARG A 25 -7.02 -11.41 -3.49
C ARG A 25 -6.87 -9.91 -3.23
N PHE A 26 -6.43 -9.53 -2.04
CA PHE A 26 -6.16 -8.13 -1.71
C PHE A 26 -5.06 -7.50 -2.58
N GLY A 27 -4.01 -8.27 -2.88
CA GLY A 27 -2.98 -7.83 -3.81
C GLY A 27 -3.56 -7.55 -5.20
N SER A 28 -4.37 -8.47 -5.73
CA SER A 28 -5.03 -8.31 -7.03
C SER A 28 -5.96 -7.10 -7.07
N LEU A 29 -6.77 -6.89 -6.03
CA LEU A 29 -7.65 -5.73 -5.91
C LEU A 29 -6.88 -4.41 -5.88
N ALA A 30 -5.77 -4.34 -5.14
CA ALA A 30 -4.92 -3.15 -5.10
C ALA A 30 -4.29 -2.85 -6.46
N TRP A 31 -3.84 -3.88 -7.19
CA TRP A 31 -3.33 -3.72 -8.56
C TRP A 31 -4.43 -3.26 -9.53
N GLY A 32 -5.63 -3.84 -9.45
CA GLY A 32 -6.77 -3.41 -10.25
C GLY A 32 -7.12 -1.94 -10.01
N ALA A 33 -7.23 -1.52 -8.75
CA ALA A 33 -7.47 -0.12 -8.39
C ALA A 33 -6.36 0.82 -8.87
N PHE A 34 -5.10 0.38 -8.80
CA PHE A 34 -3.95 1.13 -9.31
C PHE A 34 -4.03 1.36 -10.81
N PHE A 35 -4.34 0.32 -11.61
CA PHE A 35 -4.48 0.47 -13.06
C PHE A 35 -5.68 1.32 -13.46
N ILE A 36 -6.80 1.21 -12.73
CA ILE A 36 -7.96 2.10 -12.94
C ILE A 36 -7.56 3.55 -12.68
N LEU A 37 -6.89 3.82 -11.56
CA LEU A 37 -6.41 5.18 -11.24
C LEU A 37 -5.50 5.72 -12.34
N LEU A 38 -4.55 4.93 -12.84
CA LEU A 38 -3.66 5.34 -13.92
C LEU A 38 -4.43 5.60 -15.23
N GLY A 39 -5.36 4.70 -15.59
CA GLY A 39 -6.18 4.85 -16.79
C GLY A 39 -7.06 6.10 -16.76
N VAL A 40 -7.75 6.33 -15.64
CA VAL A 40 -8.58 7.53 -15.44
C VAL A 40 -7.72 8.80 -15.46
N SER A 41 -6.56 8.78 -14.80
CA SER A 41 -5.67 9.94 -14.75
C SER A 41 -5.08 10.28 -16.12
N ALA A 42 -4.78 9.27 -16.93
CA ALA A 42 -4.32 9.45 -18.31
C ALA A 42 -5.44 9.98 -19.22
N LEU A 43 -6.66 9.47 -19.06
CA LEU A 43 -7.81 9.86 -19.88
C LEU A 43 -8.27 11.30 -19.60
N LEU A 44 -8.33 11.68 -18.31
CA LEU A 44 -8.88 12.97 -17.87
C LEU A 44 -7.80 14.04 -17.65
N ARG A 45 -6.51 13.72 -17.79
CA ARG A 45 -5.38 14.62 -17.51
C ARG A 45 -5.52 15.30 -16.14
N LEU A 46 -5.63 14.48 -15.09
CA LEU A 46 -5.86 14.97 -13.73
C LEU A 46 -4.69 15.84 -13.23
N PRO A 47 -4.96 16.73 -12.24
CA PRO A 47 -3.94 17.60 -11.67
C PRO A 47 -2.71 16.83 -11.15
N ASN A 48 -1.58 17.52 -11.14
CA ASN A 48 -0.37 17.01 -10.52
C ASN A 48 -0.65 16.63 -9.05
N GLY A 49 -0.16 15.47 -8.63
CA GLY A 49 -0.42 14.92 -7.30
C GLY A 49 -1.60 13.94 -7.22
N THR A 50 -2.56 13.92 -8.15
CA THR A 50 -3.71 13.01 -8.08
C THR A 50 -3.30 11.54 -8.07
N ASN A 51 -2.36 11.16 -8.93
CA ASN A 51 -1.82 9.80 -8.97
C ASN A 51 -1.18 9.41 -7.64
N LEU A 52 -0.31 10.26 -7.10
CA LEU A 52 0.42 9.95 -5.87
C LEU A 52 -0.53 9.88 -4.66
N PHE A 53 -1.51 10.78 -4.62
CA PHE A 53 -2.58 10.78 -3.62
C PHE A 53 -3.42 9.50 -3.69
N GLY A 54 -3.88 9.14 -4.89
CA GLY A 54 -4.66 7.92 -5.10
C GLY A 54 -3.89 6.65 -4.77
N ILE A 55 -2.59 6.58 -5.10
CA ILE A 55 -1.70 5.48 -4.69
C ILE A 55 -1.63 5.40 -3.16
N GLY A 56 -1.50 6.54 -2.47
CA GLY A 56 -1.54 6.63 -1.02
C GLY A 56 -2.83 6.04 -0.44
N ILE A 57 -3.99 6.41 -0.99
CA ILE A 57 -5.30 5.89 -0.59
C ILE A 57 -5.34 4.37 -0.79
N ILE A 58 -4.94 3.86 -1.96
CA ILE A 58 -4.98 2.42 -2.27
C ILE A 58 -4.12 1.64 -1.27
N LEU A 59 -2.91 2.10 -0.99
CA LEU A 59 -1.99 1.44 -0.05
C LEU A 59 -2.50 1.47 1.39
N LEU A 60 -3.11 2.59 1.81
CA LEU A 60 -3.69 2.70 3.15
C LEU A 60 -4.95 1.84 3.29
N ALA A 61 -5.85 1.90 2.32
CA ALA A 61 -7.06 1.06 2.27
C ALA A 61 -6.69 -0.44 2.28
N LEU A 62 -5.65 -0.83 1.55
CA LEU A 62 -5.13 -2.19 1.55
C LEU A 62 -4.63 -2.62 2.95
N ASN A 63 -3.94 -1.74 3.67
CA ASN A 63 -3.46 -2.06 5.02
C ASN A 63 -4.57 -2.01 6.06
N ALA A 64 -5.54 -1.11 5.92
CA ALA A 64 -6.76 -1.08 6.74
C ALA A 64 -7.56 -2.36 6.55
N ALA A 65 -7.78 -2.81 5.31
CA ALA A 65 -8.44 -4.07 5.02
C ALA A 65 -7.70 -5.27 5.63
N ARG A 66 -6.36 -5.29 5.57
CA ARG A 66 -5.57 -6.32 6.28
C ARG A 66 -5.83 -6.31 7.79
N ALA A 67 -5.78 -5.13 8.41
CA ALA A 67 -5.99 -4.98 9.85
C ALA A 67 -7.39 -5.45 10.28
N LEU A 68 -8.44 -5.05 9.55
CA LEU A 68 -9.83 -5.44 9.82
C LEU A 68 -10.07 -6.95 9.69
N ASN A 69 -9.25 -7.65 8.90
CA ASN A 69 -9.34 -9.10 8.70
C ASN A 69 -8.32 -9.90 9.52
N GLY A 70 -7.71 -9.28 10.55
CA GLY A 70 -6.72 -9.96 11.42
C GLY A 70 -5.41 -10.32 10.73
N LEU A 71 -5.16 -9.83 9.52
CA LEU A 71 -3.91 -10.04 8.78
C LEU A 71 -2.83 -9.07 9.27
N ARG A 72 -1.59 -9.54 9.31
CA ARG A 72 -0.45 -8.71 9.68
C ARG A 72 -0.26 -7.56 8.68
N VAL A 73 -0.39 -6.33 9.17
CA VAL A 73 -0.13 -5.11 8.41
C VAL A 73 1.33 -5.10 7.93
N ARG A 74 1.56 -4.68 6.69
CA ARG A 74 2.91 -4.57 6.13
C ARG A 74 3.40 -3.14 6.32
N ALA A 75 4.34 -2.95 7.25
CA ALA A 75 4.96 -1.65 7.54
C ALA A 75 5.43 -0.94 6.27
N PHE A 76 6.04 -1.67 5.32
CA PHE A 76 6.44 -1.13 4.02
C PHE A 76 5.31 -0.41 3.27
N THR A 77 4.21 -1.11 3.04
CA THR A 77 3.08 -0.53 2.30
C THR A 77 2.34 0.54 3.09
N LEU A 78 2.34 0.44 4.42
CA LEU A 78 1.74 1.45 5.29
C LEU A 78 2.53 2.76 5.20
N THR A 79 3.84 2.73 5.43
CA THR A 79 4.71 3.92 5.40
C THR A 79 4.70 4.56 4.02
N LEU A 80 4.82 3.74 2.95
CA LEU A 80 4.75 4.25 1.58
C LEU A 80 3.39 4.88 1.28
N GLY A 81 2.30 4.28 1.78
CA GLY A 81 0.95 4.82 1.66
C GLY A 81 0.80 6.18 2.33
N VAL A 82 1.29 6.34 3.57
CA VAL A 82 1.26 7.62 4.30
C VAL A 82 2.07 8.70 3.57
N ILE A 83 3.28 8.37 3.13
CA ILE A 83 4.16 9.31 2.42
C ILE A 83 3.53 9.73 1.09
N ALA A 84 3.05 8.76 0.30
CA ALA A 84 2.40 9.03 -0.98
C ALA A 84 1.13 9.88 -0.79
N LEU A 85 0.31 9.59 0.23
CA LEU A 85 -0.88 10.37 0.53
C LEU A 85 -0.51 11.82 0.90
N GLY A 86 0.48 12.01 1.78
CA GLY A 86 0.90 13.34 2.21
C GLY A 86 1.50 14.18 1.08
N LEU A 87 2.43 13.61 0.32
CA LEU A 87 3.06 14.30 -0.82
C LEU A 87 2.06 14.57 -1.94
N GLY A 88 1.19 13.59 -2.24
CA GLY A 88 0.13 13.75 -3.24
C GLY A 88 -0.90 14.80 -2.84
N ALA A 89 -1.30 14.85 -1.56
CA ALA A 89 -2.18 15.89 -1.03
C ALA A 89 -1.52 17.27 -1.16
N MET A 90 -0.23 17.38 -0.83
CA MET A 90 0.51 18.63 -0.97
C MET A 90 0.55 19.12 -2.43
N ASP A 91 0.77 18.22 -3.39
CA ASP A 91 0.76 18.55 -4.82
C ASP A 91 -0.65 18.93 -5.31
N LEU A 92 -1.70 18.27 -4.81
CA LEU A 92 -3.08 18.67 -5.09
C LEU A 92 -3.39 20.07 -4.55
N LEU A 93 -3.02 20.37 -3.31
CA LEU A 93 -3.21 21.69 -2.71
C LEU A 93 -2.48 22.78 -3.51
N ARG A 94 -1.31 22.48 -4.09
CA ARG A 94 -0.62 23.39 -5.03
C ARG A 94 -1.39 23.55 -6.33
N ALA A 95 -1.89 22.45 -6.90
CA ALA A 95 -2.65 22.50 -8.14
C ALA A 95 -3.95 23.33 -8.02
N PHE A 96 -4.55 23.35 -6.83
CA PHE A 96 -5.71 24.19 -6.51
C PHE A 96 -5.34 25.61 -5.99
N ASN A 97 -4.07 26.01 -6.06
CA ASN A 97 -3.56 27.31 -5.57
C ASN A 97 -3.84 27.58 -4.08
N ILE A 98 -4.00 26.54 -3.26
CA ILE A 98 -4.21 26.65 -1.82
C ILE A 98 -2.86 26.83 -1.11
N VAL A 99 -1.81 26.18 -1.62
CA VAL A 99 -0.44 26.23 -1.07
C VAL A 99 0.54 26.61 -2.18
N THR A 100 1.39 27.61 -1.93
CA THR A 100 2.34 28.15 -2.93
C THR A 100 3.79 27.67 -2.74
N THR A 101 4.07 26.91 -1.68
CA THR A 101 5.44 26.43 -1.40
C THR A 101 5.92 25.46 -2.48
N ASN A 102 7.02 25.77 -3.16
CA ASN A 102 7.63 24.92 -4.17
C ASN A 102 8.60 23.92 -3.52
N VAL A 103 8.07 22.78 -3.08
CA VAL A 103 8.88 21.71 -2.50
C VAL A 103 8.90 20.53 -3.48
N PRO A 104 10.07 20.04 -3.89
CA PRO A 104 10.16 19.01 -4.92
C PRO A 104 9.71 17.63 -4.37
N THR A 105 8.50 17.21 -4.72
CA THR A 105 7.86 16.01 -4.15
C THR A 105 8.50 14.70 -4.60
N LEU A 106 8.85 14.58 -5.88
CA LEU A 106 9.49 13.38 -6.42
C LEU A 106 10.84 13.08 -5.73
N PRO A 107 11.78 14.04 -5.58
CA PRO A 107 13.00 13.82 -4.80
C PRO A 107 12.75 13.36 -3.36
N ILE A 108 11.77 13.95 -2.66
CA ILE A 108 11.44 13.55 -1.29
C ILE A 108 10.95 12.10 -1.26
N LEU A 109 10.10 11.71 -2.21
CA LEU A 109 9.61 10.34 -2.31
C LEU A 109 10.75 9.35 -2.56
N LEU A 110 11.67 9.67 -3.47
CA LEU A 110 12.84 8.83 -3.78
C LEU A 110 13.76 8.66 -2.57
N ILE A 111 14.06 9.76 -1.86
CA ILE A 111 14.85 9.74 -0.63
C ILE A 111 14.16 8.86 0.41
N ALA A 112 12.85 9.01 0.59
CA ALA A 112 12.11 8.23 1.56
C ALA A 112 12.09 6.72 1.22
N ILE A 113 11.92 6.37 -0.06
CA ILE A 113 12.02 4.98 -0.51
C ILE A 113 13.43 4.45 -0.24
N GLY A 114 14.48 5.16 -0.64
CA GLY A 114 15.87 4.77 -0.42
C GLY A 114 16.20 4.56 1.06
N ALA A 115 15.83 5.51 1.92
CA ALA A 115 16.00 5.42 3.36
C ALA A 115 15.28 4.19 3.94
N MET A 116 14.08 3.89 3.44
CA MET A 116 13.32 2.73 3.90
C MET A 116 13.99 1.40 3.51
N TRP A 117 14.58 1.32 2.32
CA TRP A 117 15.36 0.15 1.89
C TRP A 117 16.62 -0.04 2.71
N LEU A 118 17.38 1.04 2.95
CA LEU A 118 18.56 1.05 3.82
C LEU A 118 18.23 0.56 5.24
N ALA A 119 17.21 1.14 5.87
CA ALA A 119 16.76 0.74 7.20
C ALA A 119 16.36 -0.74 7.26
N ARG A 120 15.73 -1.26 6.20
CA ARG A 120 15.33 -2.67 6.13
C ARG A 120 16.52 -3.62 5.92
N GLY A 121 17.55 -3.20 5.17
CA GLY A 121 18.79 -3.94 5.02
C GLY A 121 19.52 -4.09 6.34
N LEU A 122 19.69 -2.98 7.07
CA LEU A 122 20.35 -2.97 8.38
C LEU A 122 19.64 -3.86 9.41
N ARG A 123 18.31 -3.93 9.40
CA ARG A 123 17.53 -4.76 10.34
C ARG A 123 17.57 -6.26 10.06
N ARG A 124 18.16 -6.69 8.93
CA ARG A 124 18.27 -8.10 8.53
C ARG A 124 19.68 -8.68 8.69
N SER A 125 20.63 -7.88 9.21
CA SER A 125 22.00 -8.29 9.56
C SER A 125 22.08 -8.53 11.07
#